data_AF-A0AA44NFK6-F1
#
_entry.id   AF-A0AA44NFK6-F1
#
_cell.length_a   1.000
_cell.length_b   1.000
_cell.length_c   1.000
_cell.angle_alpha   90.00
_cell.angle_beta   90.00
_cell.angle_gamma   90.00
#
_symmetry.space_group_name_H-M   'P 1'
#
loop_
_entity.id
_entity.type
_entity.pdbx_description
1 polymer ?
#
loop_
_entity_poly.entity_id
_entity_poly.type
_entity_poly.pdbx_seq_one_letter_code
_entity_poly.pdbx_strand_id
1 'polypeptide(L)'
;MTKKPTIPIMLVSALVAMINASVIQGFTLHDIVKSAVDGFNVSMLADKDVNPLLGNLLNRGGMNSMMSTLLICFCALSFAGTLALSGALEVIVHNLLKLVHSTGTMILATIACGLTMISVTCNGQISILIPIEMLRSAYIERGLHPKNLARTVEDSATIFEPILPWTAAGAYMAGTLGVATLSYLPWAILCWSGIFFATLWGFTGFGIARLSKEKQQQLMMKAANESK
;
A
#
# COMPACT_ATOMS: atom_id res chain seq x y z
N MET A 1 -13.11 -0.49 -20.56
CA MET A 1 -11.73 -0.29 -20.08
C MET A 1 -10.96 -1.59 -20.26
N THR A 2 -9.95 -1.60 -21.11
CA THR A 2 -9.15 -2.80 -21.40
C THR A 2 -8.22 -3.08 -20.23
N LYS A 3 -8.34 -4.25 -19.57
CA LYS A 3 -7.46 -4.67 -18.47
C LYS A 3 -6.08 -5.06 -19.00
N LYS A 4 -5.26 -4.07 -19.35
CA LYS A 4 -3.86 -4.31 -19.76
C LYS A 4 -2.94 -4.35 -18.52
N PRO A 5 -1.85 -5.13 -18.54
CA PRO A 5 -0.91 -5.19 -17.41
C PRO A 5 -0.21 -3.84 -17.18
N THR A 6 0.05 -3.47 -15.93
CA THR A 6 0.57 -2.15 -15.53
C THR A 6 1.96 -1.85 -16.09
N ILE A 7 2.89 -2.82 -16.03
CA ILE A 7 4.29 -2.61 -16.43
C ILE A 7 4.41 -2.21 -17.92
N PRO A 8 3.81 -2.93 -18.89
CA PRO A 8 3.81 -2.52 -20.29
C PRO A 8 3.17 -1.14 -20.52
N ILE A 9 2.08 -0.80 -19.81
CA ILE A 9 1.42 0.50 -19.95
C ILE A 9 2.34 1.63 -19.50
N MET A 10 3.03 1.46 -18.36
CA MET A 10 3.97 2.46 -17.86
C MET A 10 5.12 2.69 -18.85
N LEU A 11 5.69 1.62 -19.42
CA LEU A 11 6.75 1.73 -20.43
C LEU A 11 6.27 2.46 -21.69
N VAL A 12 5.09 2.10 -22.20
CA VAL A 12 4.49 2.79 -23.35
C VAL A 12 4.23 4.26 -23.04
N SER A 13 3.75 4.58 -21.83
CA SER A 13 3.51 5.97 -21.43
C SER A 13 4.79 6.80 -21.38
N ALA A 14 5.89 6.22 -20.89
CA ALA A 14 7.20 6.85 -20.87
C ALA A 14 7.72 7.08 -22.30
N LEU A 15 7.56 6.11 -23.20
CA LEU A 15 7.92 6.24 -24.61
C LEU A 15 7.13 7.37 -25.30
N VAL A 16 5.82 7.44 -25.07
CA VAL A 16 4.98 8.51 -25.61
C VAL A 16 5.41 9.87 -25.05
N ALA A 17 5.74 9.96 -23.75
CA ALA A 17 6.26 11.19 -23.16
C ALA A 17 7.57 11.64 -23.79
N MET A 18 8.50 10.71 -24.06
CA MET A 18 9.76 11.02 -24.77
C MET A 18 9.51 11.52 -26.20
N ILE A 19 8.57 10.91 -26.93
CA ILE A 19 8.18 11.37 -28.29
C ILE A 19 7.57 12.77 -28.25
N ASN A 20 6.70 13.05 -27.27
CA ASN A 20 6.12 14.38 -27.12
C ASN A 20 7.19 15.43 -26.78
N ALA A 21 8.16 15.09 -25.93
CA ALA A 21 9.26 15.98 -25.58
C ALA A 21 10.15 16.31 -26.80
N SER A 22 10.39 15.35 -27.70
CA SER A 22 11.19 15.61 -28.90
C SER A 22 10.41 16.37 -29.98
N VAL A 23 9.16 15.95 -30.29
CA VAL A 23 8.39 16.50 -31.41
C VAL A 23 7.75 17.85 -31.08
N ILE A 24 7.18 18.00 -29.88
CA ILE A 24 6.41 19.20 -29.51
C ILE A 24 7.30 20.23 -28.80
N GLN A 25 8.14 19.76 -27.87
CA GLN A 25 8.96 20.66 -27.05
C GLN A 25 10.35 20.93 -27.66
N GLY A 26 10.76 20.15 -28.67
CA GLY A 26 12.01 20.35 -29.39
C GLY A 26 13.26 19.97 -28.60
N PHE A 27 13.13 19.20 -27.51
CA PHE A 27 14.28 18.76 -26.72
C PHE A 27 15.10 17.70 -27.46
N THR A 28 16.42 17.72 -27.27
CA THR A 28 17.30 16.69 -27.80
C THR A 28 17.07 15.36 -27.07
N LEU A 29 17.30 14.24 -27.75
CA LEU A 29 17.20 12.91 -27.12
C LEU A 29 18.11 12.79 -25.90
N HIS A 30 19.28 13.42 -25.94
CA HIS A 30 20.22 13.47 -24.83
C HIS A 30 19.60 14.14 -23.59
N ASP A 31 18.97 15.30 -23.75
CA ASP A 31 18.37 16.04 -22.64
C ASP A 31 17.15 15.33 -22.08
N ILE A 32 16.36 14.66 -22.95
CA ILE A 32 15.24 13.82 -22.53
C ILE A 32 15.72 12.69 -21.63
N VAL A 33 16.73 11.92 -22.06
CA VAL A 33 17.28 10.82 -21.26
C VAL A 33 17.93 11.34 -19.97
N LYS A 34 18.70 12.42 -20.06
CA LYS A 34 19.34 13.06 -18.89
C LYS A 34 18.31 13.54 -17.87
N SER A 35 17.20 14.11 -18.33
CA SER A 35 16.11 14.56 -17.45
C SER A 35 15.43 13.41 -16.71
N ALA A 36 15.36 12.21 -17.31
CA ALA A 36 14.82 11.02 -16.65
C ALA A 36 15.79 10.48 -15.57
N VAL A 37 17.09 10.50 -15.85
CA VAL A 37 18.13 9.94 -14.96
C VAL A 37 18.46 10.88 -13.81
N ASP A 38 18.83 12.13 -14.11
CA ASP A 38 19.32 13.12 -13.15
C ASP A 38 18.24 14.11 -12.70
N GLY A 39 17.12 14.18 -13.42
CA GLY A 39 16.06 15.15 -13.20
C GLY A 39 16.10 16.29 -14.20
N PHE A 40 14.95 16.92 -14.41
CA PHE A 40 14.86 18.12 -15.24
C PHE A 40 15.65 19.27 -14.60
N ASN A 41 16.36 20.05 -15.42
CA ASN A 41 16.98 21.29 -15.00
C ASN A 41 16.42 22.46 -15.81
N VAL A 42 16.05 23.55 -15.17
CA VAL A 42 15.62 24.79 -15.82
C VAL A 42 16.65 25.30 -16.84
N SER A 43 17.95 25.03 -16.66
CA SER A 43 19.00 25.36 -17.63
C SER A 43 18.89 24.61 -18.96
N MET A 44 18.08 23.55 -19.04
CA MET A 44 17.74 22.87 -20.30
C MET A 44 16.78 23.71 -21.15
N LEU A 45 16.07 24.69 -20.56
CA LEU A 45 15.22 25.62 -21.30
C LEU A 45 16.11 26.73 -21.88
N ALA A 46 16.22 26.80 -23.20
CA ALA A 46 16.92 27.87 -23.89
C ALA A 46 16.26 29.24 -23.63
N ASP A 47 16.79 29.98 -22.66
CA ASP A 47 16.49 31.39 -22.33
C ASP A 47 15.02 31.72 -22.02
N LYS A 48 14.27 30.78 -21.44
CA LYS A 48 12.95 31.09 -20.87
C LYS A 48 13.12 31.52 -19.42
N ASP A 49 12.67 32.74 -19.12
CA ASP A 49 12.66 33.24 -17.75
C ASP A 49 11.58 32.49 -16.95
N VAL A 50 12.03 31.56 -16.10
CA VAL A 50 11.16 30.71 -15.30
C VAL A 50 11.12 31.26 -13.88
N ASN A 51 9.91 31.50 -13.38
CA ASN A 51 9.70 31.94 -12.00
C ASN A 51 10.46 31.00 -11.02
N PRO A 52 11.23 31.52 -10.04
CA PRO A 52 12.00 30.71 -9.10
C PRO A 52 11.20 29.62 -8.37
N LEU A 53 9.93 29.87 -8.05
CA LEU A 53 9.02 28.87 -7.47
C LEU A 53 8.77 27.72 -8.45
N LEU A 54 8.57 28.05 -9.72
CA LEU A 54 8.38 27.07 -10.78
C LEU A 54 9.68 26.30 -11.05
N GLY A 55 10.84 26.99 -10.99
CA GLY A 55 12.15 26.36 -11.14
C GLY A 55 12.42 25.30 -10.08
N ASN A 56 12.07 25.57 -8.81
CA ASN A 56 12.17 24.59 -7.73
C ASN A 56 11.20 23.41 -7.90
N LEU A 57 10.02 23.63 -8.47
CA LEU A 57 9.05 22.56 -8.75
C LEU A 57 9.48 21.67 -9.92
N LEU A 58 10.18 22.24 -10.92
CA LEU A 58 10.70 21.51 -12.07
C LEU A 58 11.99 20.75 -11.72
N ASN A 59 12.84 21.32 -10.86
CA ASN A 59 14.11 20.73 -10.43
C ASN A 59 13.94 19.79 -9.22
N ARG A 60 13.20 18.67 -9.35
CA ARG A 60 12.97 17.72 -8.24
C ARG A 60 13.83 16.45 -8.27
N GLY A 61 14.83 16.41 -9.14
CA GLY A 61 15.70 15.24 -9.31
C GLY A 61 15.07 14.15 -10.17
N GLY A 62 15.86 13.13 -10.51
CA GLY A 62 15.48 12.00 -11.38
C GLY A 62 15.61 10.66 -10.67
N MET A 63 15.75 9.58 -11.45
CA MET A 63 15.96 8.24 -10.90
C MET A 63 17.12 8.15 -9.90
N ASN A 64 18.23 8.87 -10.15
CA ASN A 64 19.39 8.90 -9.26
C ASN A 64 19.04 9.43 -7.87
N SER A 65 18.20 10.47 -7.80
CA SER A 65 17.75 11.06 -6.53
C SER A 65 16.83 10.13 -5.72
N MET A 66 16.26 9.09 -6.36
CA MET A 66 15.42 8.08 -5.73
C MET A 66 16.13 6.74 -5.49
N MET A 67 17.42 6.62 -5.84
CA MET A 67 18.14 5.35 -5.80
C MET A 67 18.16 4.71 -4.40
N SER A 68 18.41 5.52 -3.36
CA SER A 68 18.40 5.04 -1.97
C SER A 68 17.04 4.45 -1.56
N THR A 69 15.95 5.09 -2.00
CA THR A 69 14.57 4.59 -1.79
C THR A 69 14.36 3.26 -2.51
N LEU A 70 14.78 3.16 -3.78
CA LEU A 70 14.64 1.94 -4.57
C LEU A 70 15.40 0.75 -3.98
N LEU A 71 16.61 0.97 -3.46
CA LEU A 71 17.42 -0.07 -2.83
C LEU A 71 16.74 -0.64 -1.57
N ILE A 72 16.20 0.24 -0.71
CA ILE A 72 15.46 -0.19 0.50
C ILE A 72 14.25 -1.03 0.09
N CYS A 73 13.48 -0.58 -0.91
CA CYS A 73 12.33 -1.31 -1.43
C CYS A 73 12.72 -2.69 -1.99
N PHE A 74 13.82 -2.80 -2.72
CA PHE A 74 14.27 -4.06 -3.30
C PHE A 74 14.67 -5.09 -2.23
N CYS A 75 15.40 -4.65 -1.20
CA CYS A 75 15.75 -5.50 -0.06
C CYS A 75 14.49 -5.94 0.71
N ALA A 76 13.56 -5.02 0.95
CA ALA A 76 12.32 -5.28 1.67
C ALA A 76 11.43 -6.30 0.94
N LEU A 77 11.22 -6.13 -0.36
CA LEU A 77 10.43 -7.06 -1.18
C LEU A 77 11.06 -8.45 -1.28
N SER A 78 12.39 -8.53 -1.29
CA SER A 78 13.10 -9.82 -1.28
C SER A 78 12.85 -10.58 0.02
N PHE A 79 12.96 -9.90 1.16
CA PHE A 79 12.69 -10.47 2.48
C PHE A 79 11.22 -10.90 2.63
N ALA A 80 10.30 -10.05 2.19
CA ALA A 80 8.87 -10.31 2.14
C ALA A 80 8.53 -11.58 1.37
N GLY A 81 9.11 -11.76 0.18
CA GLY A 81 8.88 -12.95 -0.65
C GLY A 81 9.32 -14.23 0.05
N THR A 82 10.48 -14.22 0.72
CA THR A 82 10.95 -15.37 1.49
C THR A 82 10.01 -15.73 2.64
N LEU A 83 9.51 -14.74 3.39
CA LEU A 83 8.58 -14.97 4.50
C LEU A 83 7.18 -15.43 4.04
N ALA A 84 6.73 -14.96 2.89
CA ALA A 84 5.48 -15.44 2.29
C ALA A 84 5.58 -16.93 1.92
N LEU A 85 6.71 -17.36 1.34
CA LEU A 85 6.92 -18.77 0.96
C LEU A 85 7.15 -19.71 2.14
N SER A 86 7.58 -19.21 3.30
CA SER A 86 7.87 -20.04 4.47
C SER A 86 6.63 -20.47 5.26
N GLY A 87 5.44 -19.95 4.93
CA GLY A 87 4.21 -20.18 5.70
C GLY A 87 4.18 -19.49 7.07
N ALA A 88 5.18 -18.68 7.41
CA ALA A 88 5.27 -18.03 8.73
C ALA A 88 4.10 -17.06 8.97
N LEU A 89 3.65 -16.40 7.89
CA LEU A 89 2.51 -15.50 7.93
C LEU A 89 1.23 -16.23 8.34
N GLU A 90 1.01 -17.45 7.84
CA GLU A 90 -0.18 -18.24 8.16
C GLU A 90 -0.23 -18.63 9.65
N VAL A 91 0.93 -19.00 10.21
CA VAL A 91 1.09 -19.33 11.62
C VAL A 91 0.76 -18.13 12.51
N ILE A 92 1.19 -16.92 12.13
CA ILE A 92 0.88 -15.69 12.85
C ILE A 92 -0.64 -15.47 12.88
N VAL A 93 -1.32 -15.57 11.73
CA VAL A 93 -2.79 -15.38 11.66
C VAL A 93 -3.50 -16.42 12.51
N HIS A 94 -3.11 -17.69 12.40
CA HIS A 94 -3.74 -18.77 13.17
C HIS A 94 -3.59 -18.55 14.69
N ASN A 95 -2.42 -18.09 15.15
CA ASN A 95 -2.20 -17.76 16.55
C ASN A 95 -3.00 -16.54 17.01
N LEU A 96 -3.13 -15.49 16.19
CA LEU A 96 -3.98 -14.34 16.49
C LEU A 96 -5.45 -14.75 16.64
N LEU A 97 -5.95 -15.66 15.81
CA LEU A 97 -7.32 -16.16 15.87
C LEU A 97 -7.64 -16.89 17.19
N LYS A 98 -6.66 -17.52 17.85
CA LYS A 98 -6.85 -18.18 19.15
C LYS A 98 -7.24 -17.20 20.27
N LEU A 99 -6.85 -15.94 20.14
CA LEU A 99 -7.10 -14.88 21.13
C LEU A 99 -8.47 -14.19 20.94
N VAL A 100 -9.24 -14.60 19.93
CA VAL A 100 -10.50 -13.94 19.59
C VAL A 100 -11.67 -14.56 20.32
N HIS A 101 -12.36 -13.78 21.15
CA HIS A 101 -13.55 -14.23 21.90
C HIS A 101 -14.81 -13.39 21.63
N SER A 102 -14.66 -12.15 21.17
CA SER A 102 -15.74 -11.20 20.87
C SER A 102 -15.56 -10.53 19.50
N THR A 103 -16.57 -9.77 19.06
CA THR A 103 -16.48 -8.93 17.84
C THR A 103 -15.36 -7.89 17.93
N GLY A 104 -15.21 -7.22 19.08
CA GLY A 104 -14.13 -6.23 19.26
C GLY A 104 -12.75 -6.86 19.15
N THR A 105 -12.54 -8.02 19.78
CA THR A 105 -11.27 -8.76 19.66
C THR A 105 -11.04 -9.31 18.26
N MET A 106 -12.10 -9.56 17.47
CA MET A 106 -11.95 -10.00 16.06
C MET A 106 -11.42 -8.88 15.18
N ILE A 107 -11.97 -7.67 15.37
CA ILE A 107 -11.49 -6.47 14.69
C ILE A 107 -10.05 -6.18 15.11
N LEU A 108 -9.74 -6.26 16.40
CA LEU A 108 -8.37 -6.04 16.90
C LEU A 108 -7.37 -7.07 16.36
N ALA A 109 -7.73 -8.35 16.31
CA ALA A 109 -6.90 -9.39 15.69
C ALA A 109 -6.68 -9.14 14.20
N THR A 110 -7.69 -8.61 13.51
CA THR A 110 -7.59 -8.23 12.09
C THR A 110 -6.68 -7.02 11.89
N ILE A 111 -6.75 -6.01 12.77
CA ILE A 111 -5.82 -4.88 12.78
C ILE A 111 -4.40 -5.38 13.00
N ALA A 112 -4.16 -6.19 14.03
CA ALA A 112 -2.85 -6.74 14.32
C ALA A 112 -2.31 -7.58 13.15
N CYS A 113 -3.17 -8.36 12.51
CA CYS A 113 -2.85 -9.13 11.32
C CYS A 113 -2.44 -8.21 10.16
N GLY A 114 -3.26 -7.22 9.81
CA GLY A 114 -2.97 -6.27 8.73
C GLY A 114 -1.67 -5.50 8.97
N LEU A 115 -1.46 -4.99 10.18
CA LEU A 115 -0.23 -4.31 10.59
C LEU A 115 1.00 -5.21 10.45
N THR A 116 0.90 -6.45 10.89
CA THR A 116 2.01 -7.41 10.79
C THR A 116 2.30 -7.74 9.33
N MET A 117 1.26 -7.97 8.54
CA MET A 117 1.40 -8.33 7.12
C MET A 117 2.01 -7.20 6.30
N ILE A 118 1.60 -5.95 6.49
CA ILE A 118 2.21 -4.81 5.79
C ILE A 118 3.63 -4.54 6.25
N SER A 119 3.90 -4.66 7.55
CA SER A 119 5.24 -4.49 8.10
C SER A 119 6.22 -5.54 7.59
N VAL A 120 5.76 -6.77 7.35
CA VAL A 120 6.61 -7.88 6.91
C VAL A 120 6.70 -7.96 5.39
N THR A 121 5.56 -7.88 4.69
CA THR A 121 5.53 -8.15 3.24
C THR A 121 5.88 -6.92 2.40
N CYS A 122 5.83 -5.72 2.98
CA CYS A 122 6.21 -4.46 2.32
C CYS A 122 5.50 -4.21 0.97
N ASN A 123 4.39 -4.91 0.72
CA ASN A 123 3.62 -4.90 -0.51
C ASN A 123 2.15 -4.77 -0.16
N GLY A 124 1.55 -3.62 -0.47
CA GLY A 124 0.14 -3.35 -0.18
C GLY A 124 -0.82 -4.42 -0.71
N GLN A 125 -0.58 -4.96 -1.91
CA GLN A 125 -1.48 -5.95 -2.51
C GLN A 125 -1.49 -7.26 -1.73
N ILE A 126 -0.31 -7.80 -1.41
CA ILE A 126 -0.17 -9.06 -0.66
C ILE A 126 -0.65 -8.88 0.78
N SER A 127 -0.31 -7.75 1.40
CA SER A 127 -0.69 -7.42 2.77
C SER A 127 -2.19 -7.32 2.99
N ILE A 128 -2.95 -7.00 1.95
CA ILE A 128 -4.40 -6.89 2.00
C ILE A 128 -5.04 -8.24 1.65
N LEU A 129 -4.54 -8.89 0.59
CA LEU A 129 -5.14 -10.12 0.07
C LEU A 129 -5.08 -11.27 1.08
N ILE A 130 -3.91 -11.50 1.70
CA ILE A 130 -3.71 -12.63 2.62
C ILE A 130 -4.66 -12.54 3.83
N PRO A 131 -4.70 -11.45 4.62
CA PRO A 131 -5.66 -11.32 5.72
C PRO A 131 -7.11 -11.49 5.29
N ILE A 132 -7.49 -10.94 4.13
CA ILE A 132 -8.87 -11.06 3.63
C ILE A 132 -9.22 -12.51 3.36
N GLU A 133 -8.31 -13.27 2.76
CA GLU A 133 -8.54 -14.68 2.45
C GLU A 133 -8.56 -15.54 3.72
N MET A 134 -7.56 -15.37 4.58
CA MET A 134 -7.39 -16.17 5.79
C MET A 134 -8.46 -15.91 6.87
N LEU A 135 -8.92 -14.66 7.03
CA LEU A 135 -9.86 -14.29 8.09
C LEU A 135 -11.33 -14.35 7.64
N ARG A 136 -11.59 -14.50 6.33
CA ARG A 136 -12.96 -14.50 5.77
C ARG A 136 -13.88 -15.48 6.46
N SER A 137 -13.46 -16.74 6.57
CA SER A 137 -14.28 -17.81 7.18
C SER A 137 -14.58 -17.49 8.64
N ALA A 138 -13.57 -17.04 9.41
CA ALA A 138 -13.74 -16.66 10.81
C ALA A 138 -14.72 -15.48 11.01
N TYR A 139 -14.79 -14.52 10.06
CA TYR A 139 -15.82 -13.47 10.09
C TYR A 139 -17.22 -14.04 9.82
N ILE A 140 -17.36 -14.92 8.83
CA ILE A 140 -18.65 -15.52 8.46
C ILE A 140 -19.17 -16.42 9.59
N GLU A 141 -18.32 -17.26 10.19
CA GLU A 141 -18.66 -18.12 11.34
C GLU A 141 -19.22 -17.33 12.52
N ARG A 142 -18.71 -16.11 12.73
CA ARG A 142 -19.15 -15.19 13.78
C ARG A 142 -20.35 -14.32 13.39
N GLY A 143 -20.95 -14.55 12.22
CA GLY A 143 -22.09 -13.78 11.71
C GLY A 143 -21.73 -12.34 11.34
N LEU A 144 -20.46 -12.04 11.10
CA LEU A 144 -19.98 -10.72 10.67
C LEU A 144 -19.94 -10.63 9.15
N HIS A 145 -20.40 -9.51 8.59
CA HIS A 145 -20.32 -9.29 7.16
C HIS A 145 -18.85 -9.10 6.74
N PRO A 146 -18.37 -9.73 5.63
CA PRO A 146 -17.00 -9.56 5.12
C PRO A 146 -16.60 -8.11 4.77
N LYS A 147 -17.57 -7.18 4.75
CA LYS A 147 -17.30 -5.75 4.58
C LYS A 147 -16.54 -5.19 5.79
N ASN A 148 -16.82 -5.69 7.00
CA ASN A 148 -16.09 -5.30 8.19
C ASN A 148 -14.63 -5.73 8.09
N LEU A 149 -14.37 -6.95 7.58
CA LEU A 149 -13.02 -7.45 7.32
C LEU A 149 -12.29 -6.55 6.32
N ALA A 150 -12.87 -6.31 5.14
CA ALA A 150 -12.26 -5.46 4.12
C ALA A 150 -11.94 -4.06 4.66
N ARG A 151 -12.89 -3.41 5.34
CA ARG A 151 -12.69 -2.11 5.97
C ARG A 151 -11.53 -2.12 6.98
N THR A 152 -11.52 -3.11 7.87
CA THR A 152 -10.50 -3.20 8.93
C THR A 152 -9.10 -3.45 8.35
N VAL A 153 -9.02 -4.22 7.25
CA VAL A 153 -7.75 -4.46 6.55
C VAL A 153 -7.25 -3.19 5.85
N GLU A 154 -8.14 -2.42 5.22
CA GLU A 154 -7.76 -1.10 4.65
C GLU A 154 -7.27 -0.13 5.73
N ASP A 155 -7.96 -0.09 6.88
CA ASP A 155 -7.59 0.77 8.01
C ASP A 155 -6.23 0.38 8.65
N SER A 156 -5.84 -0.89 8.57
CA SER A 156 -4.63 -1.42 9.24
C SER A 156 -3.44 -1.68 8.32
N ALA A 157 -3.66 -1.95 7.03
CA ALA A 157 -2.59 -2.14 6.05
C ALA A 157 -2.39 -0.88 5.21
N THR A 158 -3.39 -0.48 4.43
CA THR A 158 -3.28 0.61 3.43
C THR A 158 -2.98 1.95 4.07
N ILE A 159 -3.76 2.33 5.09
CA ILE A 159 -3.63 3.63 5.75
C ILE A 159 -2.35 3.69 6.61
N PHE A 160 -1.84 2.55 7.06
CA PHE A 160 -0.63 2.45 7.87
C PHE A 160 0.67 2.37 7.05
N GLU A 161 0.61 1.87 5.81
CA GLU A 161 1.80 1.67 4.95
C GLU A 161 2.75 2.89 4.88
N PRO A 162 2.27 4.15 4.75
CA PRO A 162 3.15 5.30 4.59
C PRO A 162 3.99 5.65 5.82
N ILE A 163 3.70 5.11 7.00
CA ILE A 163 4.47 5.39 8.23
C ILE A 163 5.50 4.29 8.55
N LEU A 164 5.66 3.29 7.68
CA LEU A 164 6.68 2.27 7.81
C LEU A 164 7.94 2.64 7.01
N PRO A 165 9.13 2.75 7.65
CA PRO A 165 10.32 3.28 6.97
C PRO A 165 10.85 2.39 5.83
N TRP A 166 10.48 1.11 5.83
CA TRP A 166 10.95 0.11 4.88
C TRP A 166 9.89 -0.30 3.84
N THR A 167 8.74 0.38 3.80
CA THR A 167 7.76 0.21 2.71
C THR A 167 8.05 1.19 1.57
N ALA A 168 7.56 0.87 0.37
CA ALA A 168 7.70 1.76 -0.78
C ALA A 168 7.02 3.11 -0.54
N ALA A 169 5.82 3.12 0.06
CA ALA A 169 5.13 4.36 0.39
C ALA A 169 5.89 5.17 1.45
N GLY A 170 6.41 4.54 2.51
CA GLY A 170 7.14 5.26 3.55
C GLY A 170 8.48 5.82 3.07
N ALA A 171 9.23 5.05 2.26
CA ALA A 171 10.45 5.52 1.64
C ALA A 171 10.20 6.66 0.64
N TYR A 172 9.07 6.63 -0.09
CA TYR A 172 8.65 7.73 -0.96
C TYR A 172 8.29 8.99 -0.16
N MET A 173 7.55 8.85 0.95
CA MET A 173 7.20 9.97 1.82
C MET A 173 8.44 10.60 2.46
N ALA A 174 9.38 9.78 2.97
CA ALA A 174 10.63 10.27 3.53
C ALA A 174 11.47 11.02 2.49
N GLY A 175 11.59 10.48 1.28
CA GLY A 175 12.30 11.14 0.18
C GLY A 175 11.63 12.45 -0.25
N THR A 176 10.31 12.50 -0.28
CA THR A 176 9.55 13.69 -0.71
C THR A 176 9.57 14.80 0.34
N LEU A 177 9.45 14.44 1.61
CA LEU A 177 9.44 15.41 2.73
C LEU A 177 10.85 15.83 3.15
N GLY A 178 11.89 15.09 2.74
CA GLY A 178 13.27 15.36 3.12
C GLY A 178 13.58 15.06 4.59
N VAL A 179 12.71 14.31 5.28
CA VAL A 179 12.88 13.91 6.69
C VAL A 179 12.68 12.41 6.84
N ALA A 180 13.34 11.82 7.83
CA ALA A 180 13.19 10.39 8.11
C ALA A 180 11.73 10.04 8.50
N THR A 181 11.30 8.82 8.18
CA THR A 181 9.93 8.35 8.50
C THR A 181 9.55 8.54 9.95
N LEU A 182 10.46 8.24 10.87
CA LEU A 182 10.23 8.38 12.30
C LEU A 182 9.98 9.83 12.74
N SER A 183 10.44 10.82 11.95
CA SER A 183 10.23 12.25 12.22
C SER A 183 8.83 12.72 11.82
N TYR A 184 8.28 12.24 10.69
CA TYR A 184 6.92 12.60 10.28
C TYR A 184 5.85 11.68 10.84
N LEU A 185 6.22 10.49 11.32
CA LEU A 185 5.31 9.47 11.84
C LEU A 185 4.30 10.01 12.88
N PRO A 186 4.66 10.86 13.86
CA PRO A 186 3.68 11.43 14.81
C PRO A 186 2.66 12.36 14.14
N TRP A 187 3.04 13.01 13.04
CA TRP A 187 2.23 13.99 12.31
C TRP A 187 1.32 13.35 11.27
N ALA A 188 1.50 12.06 10.98
CA ALA A 188 0.66 11.28 10.08
C ALA A 188 -0.68 10.91 10.75
N ILE A 189 -1.45 11.92 11.16
CA ILE A 189 -2.70 11.77 11.94
C ILE A 189 -3.69 10.85 11.23
N LEU A 190 -3.79 10.96 9.89
CA LEU A 190 -4.68 10.09 9.11
C LEU A 190 -4.30 8.61 9.28
N CYS A 191 -3.01 8.28 9.26
CA CYS A 191 -2.50 6.92 9.43
C CYS A 191 -2.92 6.32 10.78
N TRP A 192 -2.83 7.12 11.85
CA TRP A 192 -3.24 6.71 13.20
C TRP A 192 -4.76 6.68 13.38
N SER A 193 -5.47 7.58 12.72
CA SER A 193 -6.93 7.68 12.85
C SER A 193 -7.64 6.43 12.34
N GLY A 194 -7.15 5.78 11.28
CA GLY A 194 -7.71 4.53 10.76
C GLY A 194 -7.74 3.44 11.82
N ILE A 195 -6.60 3.18 12.46
CA ILE A 195 -6.46 2.18 13.53
C ILE A 195 -7.32 2.54 14.74
N PHE A 196 -7.32 3.82 15.14
CA PHE A 196 -8.09 4.31 16.27
C PHE A 196 -9.60 4.10 16.06
N PHE A 197 -10.14 4.55 14.91
CA PHE A 197 -11.56 4.43 14.62
C PHE A 197 -11.99 2.99 14.37
N ALA A 198 -11.18 2.18 13.69
CA ALA A 198 -11.44 0.76 13.53
C ALA A 198 -11.57 0.05 14.89
N THR A 199 -10.66 0.35 15.82
CA THR A 199 -10.70 -0.19 17.19
C THR A 199 -11.96 0.30 17.93
N LEU A 200 -12.24 1.60 17.90
CA LEU A 200 -13.39 2.20 18.56
C LEU A 200 -14.71 1.58 18.08
N TRP A 201 -14.90 1.47 16.76
CA TRP A 201 -16.10 0.86 16.17
C TRP A 201 -16.19 -0.64 16.43
N GLY A 202 -15.06 -1.34 16.49
CA GLY A 202 -15.00 -2.75 16.85
C GLY A 202 -15.56 -3.03 18.24
N PHE A 203 -15.22 -2.21 19.24
CA PHE A 203 -15.70 -2.39 20.62
C PHE A 203 -17.09 -1.80 20.86
N THR A 204 -17.40 -0.65 20.27
CA THR A 204 -18.73 -0.01 20.44
C THR A 204 -19.82 -0.71 19.62
N GLY A 205 -19.46 -1.48 18.60
CA GLY A 205 -20.39 -2.11 17.67
C GLY A 205 -21.00 -1.14 16.65
N PHE A 206 -20.64 0.14 16.71
CA PHE A 206 -21.14 1.15 15.78
C PHE A 206 -20.64 0.87 14.36
N GLY A 207 -21.56 0.74 13.40
CA GLY A 207 -21.21 0.48 11.99
C GLY A 207 -20.72 -0.95 11.70
N ILE A 208 -20.84 -1.88 12.65
CA ILE A 208 -20.54 -3.30 12.43
C ILE A 208 -21.71 -3.96 11.69
N ALA A 209 -21.50 -4.33 10.43
CA ALA A 209 -22.49 -5.03 9.64
C ALA A 209 -22.56 -6.52 10.01
N ARG A 210 -23.75 -7.05 10.31
CA ARG A 210 -23.98 -8.47 10.61
C ARG A 210 -24.65 -9.18 9.44
N LEU A 211 -24.41 -10.48 9.31
CA LEU A 211 -25.09 -11.35 8.36
C LEU A 211 -26.44 -11.79 8.93
N SER A 212 -27.43 -12.00 8.07
CA SER A 212 -28.63 -12.76 8.44
C SER A 212 -28.27 -14.23 8.62
N LYS A 213 -29.05 -14.99 9.40
CA LYS A 213 -28.79 -16.41 9.66
C LYS A 213 -28.80 -17.23 8.37
N GLU A 214 -29.74 -16.93 7.47
CA GLU A 214 -29.88 -17.61 6.17
C GLU A 214 -28.64 -17.35 5.29
N LYS A 215 -28.21 -16.08 5.24
CA LYS A 215 -27.04 -15.69 4.43
C LYS A 215 -25.73 -16.22 5.00
N GLN A 216 -25.64 -16.32 6.32
CA GLN A 216 -24.52 -16.95 7.00
C GLN A 216 -24.43 -18.44 6.64
N GLN A 217 -25.54 -19.19 6.75
CA GLN A 217 -25.57 -20.61 6.36
C GLN A 217 -25.20 -20.81 4.88
N GLN A 218 -25.74 -19.99 3.97
CA GLN A 218 -25.39 -20.06 2.55
C GLN A 218 -23.89 -19.86 2.31
N LEU A 219 -23.28 -18.86 2.95
CA LEU A 219 -21.85 -18.59 2.79
C LEU A 219 -20.98 -19.69 3.40
N MET A 220 -21.39 -20.27 4.53
CA MET A 220 -20.70 -21.41 5.15
C MET A 220 -20.76 -22.67 4.27
N MET A 221 -21.93 -22.97 3.67
CA MET A 221 -22.07 -24.10 2.73
C MET A 221 -21.21 -23.90 1.49
N LYS A 222 -21.13 -22.66 0.98
CA LYS A 222 -20.28 -22.34 -0.17
C LYS A 222 -18.79 -22.53 0.17
N ALA A 223 -18.34 -22.02 1.31
CA ALA A 223 -16.95 -22.17 1.75
C ALA A 223 -16.57 -23.65 1.94
N ALA A 224 -17.46 -24.48 2.50
CA ALA A 224 -17.22 -25.92 2.68
C ALA A 224 -17.12 -26.70 1.36
N ASN A 225 -17.75 -26.21 0.29
CA ASN A 225 -17.66 -26.80 -1.05
C ASN A 225 -16.41 -26.36 -1.82
N GLU A 226 -15.85 -25.18 -1.51
CA GLU A 226 -14.62 -24.66 -2.12
C GLU A 226 -13.34 -25.26 -1.49
N SER A 227 -13.44 -25.81 -0.27
CA SER A 227 -12.35 -26.49 0.44
C SER A 227 -12.22 -28.00 0.13
N LYS A 228 -13.00 -28.52 -0.82
CA LYS A 228 -12.93 -29.91 -1.32
C LYS A 228 -12.34 -29.94 -2.72
#